data_AF-A0AAD9BWT0-F1
#
_entry.id   AF-A0AAD9BWT0-F1
#
_cell.length_a   1.000
_cell.length_b   1.000
_cell.length_c   1.000
_cell.angle_alpha   90.00
_cell.angle_beta   90.00
_cell.angle_gamma   90.00
#
_symmetry.space_group_name_H-M   'P 1'
#
loop_
_entity.id
_entity.type
_entity.pdbx_description
1 polymer ?
#
loop_
_entity_poly.entity_id
_entity_poly.type
_entity_poly.pdbx_seq_one_letter_code
_entity_poly.pdbx_strand_id
1 'polypeptide(L)' 'MEVSFDEDAYYDRLGTRPAVDLEALGSSYRRMVELFYVCTEENPKKRPSAAQILQALESNDPLNKTPSEMIVID' A
#
# COMPACT_ATOMS: atom_id res chain seq x y z
N MET A 1 -10.21 29.66 15.44
CA MET A 1 -11.08 29.72 14.25
C MET A 1 -11.23 28.28 13.79
N GLU A 2 -12.42 27.70 13.92
CA GLU A 2 -12.62 26.31 13.50
C GLU A 2 -12.64 26.25 11.97
N VAL A 3 -11.93 25.27 11.41
CA VAL A 3 -11.91 25.04 9.98
C VAL A 3 -13.22 24.30 9.66
N SER A 4 -14.12 24.92 8.92
CA SER A 4 -15.34 24.24 8.47
C SER A 4 -14.94 23.09 7.55
N PHE A 5 -15.44 21.89 7.83
CA PHE A 5 -15.22 20.73 6.98
C PHE A 5 -15.79 20.98 5.57
N ASP A 6 -14.97 20.71 4.56
CA ASP A 6 -15.35 20.79 3.14
C ASP A 6 -15.79 19.39 2.69
N GLU A 7 -17.11 19.18 2.70
CA GLU A 7 -17.74 17.89 2.42
C GLU A 7 -17.60 17.50 0.94
N ASP A 8 -17.71 18.46 0.03
CA ASP A 8 -17.57 18.24 -1.42
C ASP A 8 -16.14 17.79 -1.75
N ALA A 9 -15.14 18.51 -1.24
CA ALA A 9 -13.73 18.14 -1.44
C ALA A 9 -13.37 16.77 -0.85
N TYR A 10 -14.09 16.33 0.19
CA TYR A 10 -13.93 14.99 0.75
C TYR A 10 -14.53 13.91 -0.16
N TYR A 11 -15.77 14.09 -0.61
CA TYR A 11 -16.43 13.12 -1.49
C TYR A 11 -15.71 12.96 -2.84
N ASP A 12 -15.19 14.05 -3.41
CA ASP A 12 -14.42 14.03 -4.65
C ASP A 12 -13.16 13.15 -4.59
N ARG A 13 -12.61 12.93 -3.39
CA ARG A 13 -11.40 12.13 -3.19
C ARG A 13 -11.69 10.65 -2.94
N LEU A 14 -12.94 10.24 -2.74
CA LEU A 14 -13.26 8.84 -2.47
C LEU A 14 -12.85 7.93 -3.63
N GLY A 15 -12.12 6.86 -3.30
CA GLY A 15 -11.60 5.91 -4.28
C GLY A 15 -10.34 6.38 -5.03
N THR A 16 -9.88 7.61 -4.80
CA THR A 16 -8.62 8.12 -5.34
C THR A 16 -7.43 7.70 -4.46
N ARG A 17 -6.22 7.68 -5.03
CA ARG A 17 -4.99 7.43 -4.28
C ARG A 17 -4.70 8.61 -3.34
N PRO A 18 -4.58 8.39 -2.02
CA PRO A 18 -4.17 9.45 -1.09
C PRO A 18 -2.75 9.97 -1.37
N ALA A 19 -2.52 11.25 -1.10
CA ALA A 19 -1.17 11.82 -1.12
C ALA A 19 -0.33 11.22 0.03
N VAL A 20 0.96 10.98 -0.24
CA VAL A 20 1.90 10.41 0.73
C VAL A 20 3.06 11.38 0.92
N ASP A 21 3.37 11.68 2.17
CA ASP A 21 4.52 12.51 2.54
C ASP A 21 5.81 11.67 2.55
N LEU A 22 6.53 11.72 1.43
CA LEU A 22 7.77 10.97 1.23
C LEU A 22 8.92 11.49 2.10
N GLU A 23 8.91 12.78 2.45
CA GLU A 23 9.96 13.39 3.26
C GLU A 23 9.84 12.92 4.72
N ALA A 24 8.62 12.85 5.25
CA ALA A 24 8.36 12.35 6.60
C ALA A 24 8.64 10.84 6.75
N LEU A 25 8.37 10.04 5.71
CA LEU A 25 8.58 8.59 5.73
C LEU A 25 10.06 8.20 5.62
N GLY A 26 10.85 8.94 4.85
CA GLY A 26 12.25 8.63 4.62
C GLY A 26 12.50 7.40 3.73
N SER A 27 13.77 7.10 3.49
CA SER A 27 14.21 6.12 2.48
C SER A 27 13.94 4.66 2.84
N SER A 28 13.82 4.32 4.12
CA SER A 28 13.49 2.97 4.59
C SER A 28 12.11 2.50 4.14
N TYR A 29 11.17 3.43 3.92
CA TYR A 29 9.82 3.14 3.47
C TYR A 29 9.66 3.08 1.95
N ARG A 30 10.73 3.33 1.18
CA ARG A 30 10.68 3.40 -0.28
C ARG A 30 9.90 2.25 -0.91
N ARG A 31 10.13 1.02 -0.45
CA ARG A 31 9.46 -0.16 -0.99
C ARG A 31 7.97 -0.21 -0.65
N MET A 32 7.61 0.11 0.59
CA MET A 32 6.20 0.17 1.01
C MET A 32 5.45 1.26 0.25
N VAL A 33 6.12 2.38 -0.02
CA VAL A 33 5.61 3.44 -0.89
C VAL A 33 5.41 2.92 -2.31
N GLU A 34 6.41 2.30 -2.92
CA GLU A 34 6.29 1.72 -4.27
C GLU A 34 5.10 0.74 -4.36
N LEU A 35 4.94 -0.14 -3.36
CA LEU A 35 3.80 -1.06 -3.26
C LEU A 35 2.46 -0.31 -3.12
N PHE A 36 2.39 0.70 -2.25
CA PHE A 36 1.22 1.56 -2.09
C PHE A 36 0.80 2.16 -3.43
N TYR A 37 1.74 2.73 -4.20
CA TYR A 37 1.45 3.32 -5.50
C TYR A 37 0.86 2.28 -6.46
N VAL A 38 1.52 1.15 -6.70
CA VAL A 38 1.01 0.15 -7.67
C VAL A 38 -0.33 -0.46 -7.26
N CYS A 39 -0.59 -0.64 -5.96
CA CYS A 39 -1.86 -1.19 -5.45
C CYS A 39 -3.02 -0.20 -5.55
N THR A 40 -2.75 1.11 -5.52
CA THR A 40 -3.76 2.18 -5.59
C THR A 40 -3.84 2.82 -6.98
N GLU A 41 -3.38 2.12 -8.02
CA GLU A 41 -3.45 2.58 -9.41
C GLU A 41 -4.89 2.78 -9.88
N GLU A 42 -5.15 3.90 -10.56
CA GLU A 42 -6.51 4.26 -10.98
C GLU A 42 -7.08 3.17 -11.89
N ASN A 43 -6.28 2.69 -12.86
CA ASN A 43 -6.66 1.57 -13.70
C ASN A 43 -6.53 0.22 -12.94
N PRO A 44 -7.65 -0.50 -12.68
CA PRO A 44 -7.59 -1.76 -11.94
C PRO A 44 -6.76 -2.84 -12.63
N LYS A 45 -6.65 -2.82 -13.96
CA LYS A 45 -5.86 -3.80 -14.74
C LYS A 45 -4.35 -3.63 -14.56
N LYS A 46 -3.91 -2.49 -14.03
CA LYS A 46 -2.50 -2.22 -13.70
C LYS A 46 -2.16 -2.58 -12.24
N ARG A 47 -3.16 -2.85 -11.40
CA ARG A 47 -2.94 -3.24 -10.01
C ARG A 47 -2.41 -4.68 -9.97
N PRO A 48 -1.44 -4.99 -9.10
CA PRO A 48 -0.98 -6.35 -8.94
C PRO A 48 -2.07 -7.23 -8.31
N SER A 49 -2.06 -8.51 -8.64
CA SER A 49 -2.83 -9.50 -7.90
C SER A 49 -2.22 -9.75 -6.52
N ALA A 50 -3.00 -10.31 -5.60
CA ALA A 50 -2.49 -10.71 -4.28
C ALA A 50 -1.26 -11.65 -4.39
N ALA A 51 -1.26 -12.57 -5.36
CA ALA A 51 -0.13 -13.46 -5.61
C ALA A 51 1.15 -12.71 -6.03
N GLN A 52 1.01 -11.69 -6.88
CA GLN A 52 2.13 -10.84 -7.29
C GLN A 52 2.68 -10.01 -6.12
N ILE A 53 1.80 -9.55 -5.22
CA ILE A 53 2.21 -8.83 -4.01
C ILE A 53 3.03 -9.74 -3.09
N LEU A 54 2.54 -10.95 -2.80
CA LEU A 54 3.26 -11.92 -1.95
C LEU A 54 4.64 -12.25 -2.53
N GLN A 55 4.70 -12.57 -3.83
CA GLN A 55 5.97 -12.83 -4.51
C GLN A 55 6.93 -11.64 -4.37
N ALA A 56 6.44 -10.41 -4.54
CA ALA A 56 7.24 -9.20 -4.44
C ALA A 56 7.72 -8.91 -3.02
N LEU A 57 7.00 -9.35 -1.98
CA LEU A 57 7.38 -9.21 -0.57
C LEU A 57 8.38 -10.28 -0.14
N GLU A 58 8.11 -11.54 -0.45
CA GLU A 58 8.96 -12.69 -0.12
C GLU A 58 10.33 -12.63 -0.82
N SER A 59 10.41 -12.04 -2.01
CA SER A 59 11.68 -11.88 -2.75
C SER A 59 12.69 -10.94 -2.06
N ASN A 60 12.32 -10.27 -0.96
CA ASN A 60 13.23 -9.36 -0.23
C ASN A 60 13.63 -9.87 1.13
N ASP A 61 13.13 -11.03 1.51
CA ASP A 61 13.49 -11.58 2.81
C ASP A 61 14.97 -11.96 2.76
N PRO A 62 15.87 -11.29 3.51
CA PRO A 62 17.25 -11.71 3.61
C PRO A 62 17.28 -12.97 4.47
N LEU A 63 16.94 -14.11 3.88
CA LEU A 63 17.18 -15.46 4.38
C LEU A 63 16.99 -15.65 5.90
N ASN A 64 15.88 -15.18 6.49
CA ASN A 64 15.46 -15.66 7.81
C ASN A 64 14.15 -16.46 7.69
N LYS A 65 14.24 -17.59 6.98
CA LYS A 65 13.19 -18.62 7.03
C LYS A 65 13.19 -19.28 8.41
N THR A 66 12.49 -18.71 9.37
CA THR A 66 11.86 -19.52 10.42
C THR A 66 10.52 -20.02 9.88
N PRO A 67 10.26 -21.34 9.88
CA PRO A 67 8.98 -21.87 9.42
C PRO A 67 7.92 -21.57 10.49
N SER A 68 7.10 -20.55 10.28
CA SER A 68 6.03 -20.14 11.18
C SER A 68 4.99 -19.41 10.33
N GLU A 69 3.74 -19.81 10.13
CA GLU A 69 2.92 -20.92 10.59
C GLU A 69 1.96 -21.23 9.44
N MET A 70 1.59 -22.50 9.30
CA MET A 70 0.54 -22.97 8.42
C MET A 70 -0.78 -22.31 8.88
N ILE A 71 -1.30 -21.31 8.17
CA ILE A 71 -2.67 -20.85 8.41
C ILE A 71 -3.59 -21.94 7.87
N VAL A 72 -4.01 -22.84 8.76
CA VAL A 72 -5.11 -23.77 8.50
C VAL A 72 -6.38 -22.93 8.50
N ILE A 73 -7.06 -22.87 7.36
CA ILE A 73 -8.42 -22.35 7.27
C ILE A 73 -9.33 -23.58 7.18
N ASP A 74 -10.15 -23.78 8.22
CA ASP A 74 -11.25 -24.76 8.26
C ASP A 74 -12.40 -24.29 7.35
#